data_AF-A0A923YUU7-F1
#
_entry.id   AF-A0A923YUU7-F1
#
_cell.length_a   1.000
_cell.length_b   1.000
_cell.length_c   1.000
_cell.angle_alpha   90.00
_cell.angle_beta   90.00
_cell.angle_gamma   90.00
#
_symmetry.space_group_name_H-M   'P 1'
#
loop_
_entity.id
_entity.type
_entity.pdbx_description
1 polymer ?
#
loop_
_entity_poly.entity_id
_entity_poly.type
_entity_poly.pdbx_seq_one_letter_code
_entity_poly.pdbx_strand_id
1 'polypeptide(L)'
;LDAKTGKEVFAKKVVPNDSDYAITGAPRIAKGRILIGAAGGEYKARGYLAAYDAETGAEVWKFYTVPGDPSKGFESKAQEAAAKTWSGEWWKYGGGGTVWDAVVYDPKTNLVYFGTGNAEPWNPAPVGRNGDSLYTSSVVAVNADTGAYAWHFQETPQDRWDFDSDAPITVADLKIPGPDGKPQDRHVVMHAPKNGHVYVLDAKSGQFVSAKAFSTVNWAKSIDPKTGAPEINPEALYEKTGKPWISQPGALGAHSWQPQSFSPKTGLLYIPANDLAFPYLADKNWKATDIGFQTGMDSGAVAMPADAKARAGAAAASTGKLVAWDPVTQTARWTVNYTGPWNGGVLSTAGNLVFQGTAGGTFAAYSADKGSKLWSFPTQSGVIAAPMTYAIDGQQYVAIMVGWGGVYDLSAGTLAGKSGAVRNISRLMVFKLGSKGALPAIKSLAALVLDPPAFKGTAEQAAHGGAVFGRYCAVCHGDAAVAGGLVPDLRHSGTINSAEAIRSVVIDGALQHNGMVSFKTALKPEDVEDVRQYVIKRANEDKKLGMK
;
A
#
# COMPACT_ATOMS: atom_id res chain seq x y z
N LEU A 1 -12.12 -0.27 -24.21
CA LEU A 1 -12.88 -1.45 -24.71
C LEU A 1 -14.28 -0.99 -25.08
N ASP A 2 -14.87 -1.55 -26.13
CA ASP A 2 -16.28 -1.33 -26.45
C ASP A 2 -17.16 -2.02 -25.39
N ALA A 3 -18.10 -1.28 -24.80
CA ALA A 3 -18.89 -1.77 -23.67
C ALA A 3 -19.83 -2.93 -24.03
N LYS A 4 -20.24 -3.05 -25.30
CA LYS A 4 -21.19 -4.09 -25.75
C LYS A 4 -20.49 -5.40 -26.14
N THR A 5 -19.33 -5.28 -26.79
CA THR A 5 -18.64 -6.40 -27.43
C THR A 5 -17.38 -6.83 -26.68
N GLY A 6 -16.86 -5.98 -25.79
CA GLY A 6 -15.58 -6.20 -25.12
C GLY A 6 -14.36 -6.06 -26.04
N LYS A 7 -14.53 -5.67 -27.31
CA LYS A 7 -13.42 -5.51 -28.25
C LYS A 7 -12.55 -4.29 -27.90
N GLU A 8 -11.27 -4.38 -28.22
CA GLU A 8 -10.35 -3.24 -28.10
C GLU A 8 -10.77 -2.12 -29.06
N VAL A 9 -10.86 -0.90 -28.53
CA VAL A 9 -11.09 0.33 -29.31
C VAL A 9 -9.74 0.97 -29.63
N PHE A 10 -8.90 1.12 -28.60
CA PHE A 10 -7.51 1.49 -28.71
C PHE A 10 -6.73 0.91 -27.52
N ALA A 11 -5.41 0.81 -27.66
CA ALA A 11 -4.46 0.56 -26.60
C ALA A 11 -3.34 1.62 -26.63
N LYS A 12 -2.86 2.02 -25.46
CA LYS A 12 -1.81 3.04 -25.31
C LYS A 12 -0.82 2.61 -24.24
N LYS A 13 0.47 2.56 -24.58
CA LYS A 13 1.53 2.48 -23.57
C LYS A 13 1.64 3.85 -22.89
N VAL A 14 1.36 3.87 -21.58
CA VAL A 14 1.38 5.10 -20.77
C VAL A 14 2.56 5.15 -19.80
N VAL A 15 3.22 4.02 -19.54
CA VAL A 15 4.42 3.93 -18.72
C VAL A 15 5.70 3.99 -19.57
N PRO A 16 6.80 4.61 -19.07
CA PRO A 16 8.06 4.69 -19.82
C PRO A 16 8.70 3.33 -20.13
N ASN A 17 8.66 2.41 -19.17
CA ASN A 17 9.19 1.05 -19.27
C ASN A 17 8.37 0.10 -18.39
N ASP A 18 8.61 -1.21 -18.51
CA ASP A 18 7.86 -2.23 -17.78
C ASP A 18 8.70 -2.84 -16.64
N SER A 19 9.94 -2.35 -16.44
CA SER A 19 10.86 -2.80 -15.40
C SER A 19 10.70 -2.03 -14.08
N ASP A 20 10.39 -0.74 -14.18
CA ASP A 20 10.27 0.18 -13.04
C ASP A 20 8.83 0.62 -12.79
N TYR A 21 7.92 0.39 -13.74
CA TYR A 21 6.54 0.89 -13.67
C TYR A 21 5.49 -0.22 -13.83
N ALA A 22 4.36 -0.02 -13.17
CA ALA A 22 3.15 -0.82 -13.36
C ALA A 22 1.91 0.08 -13.27
N ILE A 23 0.73 -0.46 -13.60
CA ILE A 23 -0.57 0.20 -13.38
C ILE A 23 -1.44 -0.73 -12.57
N THR A 24 -1.87 -0.28 -11.40
CA THR A 24 -2.71 -1.03 -10.46
C THR A 24 -4.00 -0.28 -10.14
N GLY A 25 -3.95 1.04 -10.07
CA GLY A 25 -5.10 1.91 -9.84
C GLY A 25 -6.11 1.93 -10.99
N ALA A 26 -7.37 2.24 -10.65
CA ALA A 26 -8.41 2.42 -11.65
C ALA A 26 -8.23 3.73 -12.43
N PRO A 27 -8.42 3.79 -13.75
CA PRO A 27 -8.53 5.08 -14.43
C PRO A 27 -9.79 5.82 -13.97
N ARG A 28 -9.72 7.15 -13.89
CA ARG A 28 -10.89 8.01 -13.65
C ARG A 28 -11.19 8.81 -14.91
N ILE A 29 -12.46 9.10 -15.19
CA ILE A 29 -12.85 9.91 -16.36
C ILE A 29 -13.44 11.22 -15.89
N ALA A 30 -12.86 12.32 -16.35
CA ALA A 30 -13.37 13.66 -16.10
C ALA A 30 -13.31 14.47 -17.40
N LYS A 31 -14.43 15.11 -17.77
CA LYS A 31 -14.51 16.02 -18.92
C LYS A 31 -13.94 15.40 -20.22
N GLY A 32 -14.31 14.15 -20.52
CA GLY A 32 -13.84 13.42 -21.71
C GLY A 32 -12.36 12.99 -21.66
N ARG A 33 -11.72 13.03 -20.50
CA ARG A 33 -10.31 12.66 -20.32
C ARG A 33 -10.17 11.49 -19.36
N ILE A 34 -9.38 10.49 -19.75
CA ILE A 34 -8.92 9.38 -18.92
C ILE A 34 -7.72 9.86 -18.10
N LEU A 35 -7.88 9.89 -16.78
CA LEU A 35 -6.85 10.22 -15.80
C LEU A 35 -6.24 8.93 -15.27
N ILE A 36 -4.93 8.78 -15.43
CA ILE A 36 -4.20 7.60 -14.94
C ILE A 36 -2.75 7.98 -14.59
N GLY A 37 -2.26 7.44 -13.48
CA GLY A 37 -0.86 7.50 -13.09
C GLY A 37 -0.17 6.15 -13.27
N ALA A 38 0.80 5.85 -12.42
CA ALA A 38 1.52 4.59 -12.42
C ALA A 38 2.05 4.27 -11.01
N ALA A 39 2.23 2.99 -10.73
CA ALA A 39 2.98 2.45 -9.59
C ALA A 39 4.47 2.30 -9.96
N GLY A 40 5.30 2.03 -8.93
CA GLY A 40 6.74 1.82 -9.09
C GLY A 40 7.62 2.51 -8.05
N GLY A 41 7.03 3.03 -6.95
CA GLY A 41 7.74 3.79 -5.91
C GLY A 41 8.94 3.07 -5.29
N GLU A 42 8.91 1.73 -5.23
CA GLU A 42 10.04 0.91 -4.75
C GLU A 42 11.09 0.60 -5.83
N TYR A 43 10.91 1.12 -7.04
CA TYR A 43 11.83 0.97 -8.18
C TYR A 43 12.30 2.34 -8.66
N LYS A 44 12.92 2.45 -9.84
CA LYS A 44 13.44 3.73 -10.36
C LYS A 44 12.35 4.58 -11.04
N ALA A 45 11.13 4.56 -10.52
CA ALA A 45 10.01 5.29 -11.11
C ALA A 45 10.01 6.77 -10.73
N ARG A 46 9.86 7.63 -11.73
CA ARG A 46 9.47 9.04 -11.58
C ARG A 46 7.95 9.15 -11.69
N GLY A 47 7.28 9.58 -10.62
CA GLY A 47 5.83 9.68 -10.55
C GLY A 47 5.23 10.78 -11.43
N TYR A 48 3.99 10.54 -11.89
CA TYR A 48 3.18 11.48 -12.66
C TYR A 48 1.69 11.12 -12.59
N LEU A 49 0.84 12.10 -12.89
CA LEU A 49 -0.53 11.90 -13.33
C LEU A 49 -0.66 12.44 -14.76
N ALA A 50 -1.30 11.69 -15.65
CA ALA A 50 -1.54 12.12 -17.03
C ALA A 50 -3.02 12.03 -17.39
N ALA A 51 -3.45 12.91 -18.29
CA ALA A 51 -4.75 12.90 -18.90
C ALA A 51 -4.64 12.55 -20.38
N TYR A 52 -5.49 11.62 -20.81
CA TYR A 52 -5.60 11.18 -22.20
C TYR A 52 -7.01 11.45 -22.70
N ASP A 53 -7.16 11.88 -23.94
CA ASP A 53 -8.45 12.01 -24.58
C ASP A 53 -9.16 10.64 -24.65
N ALA A 54 -10.41 10.58 -24.20
CA ALA A 54 -11.13 9.31 -24.03
C ALA A 54 -11.55 8.67 -25.35
N GLU A 55 -11.60 9.43 -26.45
CA GLU A 55 -11.98 8.93 -27.77
C GLU A 55 -10.76 8.42 -28.55
N THR A 56 -9.65 9.15 -28.49
CA THR A 56 -8.46 8.94 -29.32
C THR A 56 -7.28 8.32 -28.57
N GLY A 57 -7.24 8.41 -27.24
CA GLY A 57 -6.09 8.02 -26.42
C GLY A 57 -4.89 8.95 -26.52
N ALA A 58 -5.04 10.14 -27.14
CA ALA A 58 -3.98 11.15 -27.23
C ALA A 58 -3.69 11.78 -25.86
N GLU A 59 -2.41 11.98 -25.51
CA GLU A 59 -2.03 12.68 -24.27
C GLU A 59 -2.42 14.16 -24.35
N VAL A 60 -3.19 14.64 -23.38
CA VAL A 60 -3.67 16.03 -23.31
C VAL A 60 -2.78 16.87 -22.42
N TRP A 61 -2.47 16.34 -21.23
CA TRP A 61 -1.54 16.96 -20.29
C TRP A 61 -0.91 15.89 -19.40
N LYS A 62 0.24 16.23 -18.82
CA LYS A 62 0.95 15.41 -17.83
C LYS A 62 1.52 16.30 -16.74
N PHE A 63 1.30 15.90 -15.49
CA PHE A 63 1.89 16.52 -14.31
C PHE A 63 2.85 15.52 -13.65
N TYR A 64 4.16 15.80 -13.70
CA TYR A 64 5.13 15.05 -12.91
C TYR A 64 5.01 15.44 -11.44
N THR A 65 5.13 14.47 -10.55
CA THR A 65 5.03 14.70 -9.09
C THR A 65 6.37 15.02 -8.47
N VAL A 66 7.48 14.60 -9.08
CA VAL A 66 8.84 14.87 -8.62
C VAL A 66 9.68 15.48 -9.76
N PRO A 67 10.60 16.41 -9.44
CA PRO A 67 11.44 17.10 -10.42
C PRO A 67 12.39 16.13 -11.12
N GLY A 68 12.65 16.38 -12.40
CA GLY A 68 13.58 15.60 -13.21
C GLY A 68 15.03 16.04 -13.02
N ASP A 69 15.88 15.63 -13.96
CA ASP A 69 17.28 16.06 -14.05
C ASP A 69 17.37 17.60 -14.22
N PRO A 70 17.91 18.33 -13.23
CA PRO A 70 17.97 19.79 -13.26
C PRO A 70 18.76 20.34 -14.46
N SER A 71 19.69 19.56 -15.02
CA SER A 71 20.48 19.97 -16.18
C SER A 71 19.66 20.06 -17.48
N LYS A 72 18.48 19.43 -17.51
CA LYS A 72 17.55 19.44 -18.66
C LYS A 72 16.48 20.53 -18.56
N GLY A 73 16.48 21.31 -17.48
CA GLY A 73 15.40 22.22 -17.14
C GLY A 73 14.17 21.49 -16.59
N PHE A 74 13.11 22.24 -16.32
CA PHE A 74 11.89 21.74 -15.67
C PHE A 74 10.66 21.96 -16.55
N GLU A 75 9.72 21.01 -16.48
CA GLU A 75 8.50 21.02 -17.31
C GLU A 75 7.50 22.12 -16.89
N SER A 76 7.65 22.67 -15.68
CA SER A 76 6.82 23.76 -15.17
C SER A 76 7.51 24.52 -14.03
N LYS A 77 6.97 25.71 -13.71
CA LYS A 77 7.38 26.47 -12.51
C LYS A 77 7.15 25.71 -11.21
N ALA A 78 6.14 24.85 -11.15
CA ALA A 78 5.89 23.99 -10.00
C ALA A 78 7.05 22.99 -9.81
N GLN A 79 7.52 22.36 -10.89
CA GLN A 79 8.68 21.47 -10.85
C GLN A 79 9.97 22.20 -10.50
N GLU A 80 10.18 23.41 -11.02
CA GLU A 80 11.31 24.26 -10.64
C GLU A 80 11.29 24.65 -9.14
N ALA A 81 10.12 24.95 -8.59
CA ALA A 81 9.96 25.22 -7.17
C ALA A 81 10.18 23.95 -6.33
N ALA A 82 9.61 22.83 -6.74
CA ALA A 82 9.79 21.54 -6.10
C ALA A 82 11.26 21.14 -6.05
N ALA A 83 12.04 21.34 -7.12
CA ALA A 83 13.47 21.02 -7.19
C ALA A 83 14.32 21.69 -6.09
N LYS A 84 13.89 22.83 -5.54
CA LYS A 84 14.56 23.50 -4.42
C LYS A 84 14.47 22.71 -3.11
N THR A 85 13.57 21.74 -3.03
CA THR A 85 13.36 20.86 -1.87
C THR A 85 14.06 19.51 -2.01
N TRP A 86 14.85 19.32 -3.08
CA TRP A 86 15.62 18.12 -3.33
C TRP A 86 17.13 18.40 -3.32
N SER A 87 17.91 17.40 -2.93
CA SER A 87 19.36 17.39 -3.02
C SER A 87 19.87 16.04 -3.50
N GLY A 88 21.13 15.99 -3.94
CA GLY A 88 21.73 14.78 -4.50
C GLY A 88 21.30 14.52 -5.95
N GLU A 89 21.49 13.29 -6.42
CA GLU A 89 21.15 12.88 -7.79
C GLU A 89 19.87 12.03 -7.84
N TRP A 90 18.80 12.51 -7.20
CA TRP A 90 17.54 11.77 -7.03
C TRP A 90 16.95 11.27 -8.36
N TRP A 91 17.12 12.04 -9.45
CA TRP A 91 16.58 11.71 -10.77
C TRP A 91 17.17 10.42 -11.36
N LYS A 92 18.34 9.95 -10.90
CA LYS A 92 18.90 8.65 -11.30
C LYS A 92 18.15 7.45 -10.71
N TYR A 93 17.35 7.70 -9.67
CA TYR A 93 16.57 6.70 -8.93
C TYR A 93 15.07 6.92 -9.11
N GLY A 94 14.65 7.77 -10.05
CA GLY A 94 13.26 8.13 -10.29
C GLY A 94 12.68 9.14 -9.28
N GLY A 95 13.04 9.00 -8.00
CA GLY A 95 12.60 9.87 -6.90
C GLY A 95 11.26 9.46 -6.28
N GLY A 96 10.51 8.54 -6.89
CA GLY A 96 9.23 8.07 -6.38
C GLY A 96 8.08 9.02 -6.70
N GLY A 97 7.22 9.27 -5.72
CA GLY A 97 6.04 10.13 -5.84
C GLY A 97 4.99 9.59 -6.81
N THR A 98 4.97 8.28 -7.03
CA THR A 98 4.04 7.60 -7.95
C THR A 98 2.58 7.88 -7.61
N VAL A 99 1.71 7.91 -8.61
CA VAL A 99 0.25 8.12 -8.42
C VAL A 99 -0.43 6.82 -8.79
N TRP A 100 -0.54 5.91 -7.83
CA TRP A 100 -0.88 4.52 -8.07
C TRP A 100 -2.29 4.13 -7.64
N ASP A 101 -2.99 4.98 -6.90
CA ASP A 101 -4.42 4.78 -6.60
C ASP A 101 -5.25 6.06 -6.66
N ALA A 102 -5.28 6.89 -5.61
CA ALA A 102 -6.29 7.93 -5.46
C ALA A 102 -6.23 9.03 -6.54
N VAL A 103 -7.30 9.13 -7.33
CA VAL A 103 -7.58 10.25 -8.24
C VAL A 103 -9.06 10.60 -8.10
N VAL A 104 -9.37 11.86 -7.81
CA VAL A 104 -10.73 12.38 -7.61
C VAL A 104 -10.90 13.66 -8.40
N TYR A 105 -11.98 13.76 -9.18
CA TYR A 105 -12.37 15.01 -9.82
C TYR A 105 -13.49 15.66 -9.03
N ASP A 106 -13.33 16.95 -8.73
CA ASP A 106 -14.35 17.78 -8.10
C ASP A 106 -14.86 18.85 -9.07
N PRO A 107 -16.13 18.73 -9.53
CA PRO A 107 -16.70 19.70 -10.45
C PRO A 107 -16.96 21.08 -9.82
N LYS A 108 -17.04 21.22 -8.48
CA LYS A 108 -17.26 22.52 -7.84
C LYS A 108 -16.06 23.45 -7.97
N THR A 109 -14.86 22.88 -7.93
CA THR A 109 -13.60 23.63 -8.06
C THR A 109 -12.97 23.48 -9.45
N ASN A 110 -13.43 22.53 -10.27
CA ASN A 110 -12.80 22.11 -11.53
C ASN A 110 -11.34 21.64 -11.33
N LEU A 111 -11.08 21.01 -10.18
CA LEU A 111 -9.78 20.45 -9.81
C LEU A 111 -9.82 18.93 -9.83
N VAL A 112 -8.67 18.35 -10.17
CA VAL A 112 -8.36 16.94 -9.93
C VAL A 112 -7.45 16.89 -8.71
N TYR A 113 -7.91 16.19 -7.67
CA TYR A 113 -7.12 15.86 -6.49
C TYR A 113 -6.55 14.46 -6.65
N PHE A 114 -5.29 14.27 -6.29
CA PHE A 114 -4.67 12.97 -6.29
C PHE A 114 -3.63 12.87 -5.18
N GLY A 115 -3.45 11.63 -4.72
CA GLY A 115 -2.41 11.27 -3.78
C GLY A 115 -1.08 11.04 -4.50
N THR A 116 0.03 11.30 -3.83
CA THR A 116 1.36 10.92 -4.30
C THR A 116 2.06 9.99 -3.34
N GLY A 117 2.83 9.07 -3.90
CA GLY A 117 3.53 8.04 -3.16
C GLY A 117 4.76 8.54 -2.42
N ASN A 118 5.42 7.57 -1.80
CA ASN A 118 6.68 7.70 -1.08
C ASN A 118 7.80 8.31 -1.92
N ALA A 119 8.82 8.83 -1.23
CA ALA A 119 10.08 9.21 -1.85
C ALA A 119 11.00 7.99 -1.99
N GLU A 120 11.80 7.97 -3.07
CA GLU A 120 12.71 6.86 -3.36
C GLU A 120 14.17 7.33 -3.57
N PRO A 121 15.18 6.59 -3.06
CA PRO A 121 15.07 5.49 -2.10
C PRO A 121 14.42 5.90 -0.77
N TRP A 122 13.73 4.95 -0.12
CA TRP A 122 13.21 5.13 1.24
C TRP A 122 14.32 5.62 2.16
N ASN A 123 15.45 4.92 2.21
CA ASN A 123 16.65 5.38 2.90
C ASN A 123 17.30 6.52 2.09
N PRO A 124 17.30 7.76 2.57
CA PRO A 124 17.78 8.90 1.80
C PRO A 124 19.33 8.99 1.75
N ALA A 125 20.04 8.32 2.66
CA ALA A 125 21.47 8.50 2.85
C ALA A 125 22.33 8.12 1.63
N PRO A 126 22.11 6.99 0.92
CA PRO A 126 22.94 6.58 -0.20
C PRO A 126 22.92 7.56 -1.39
N VAL A 127 21.87 8.38 -1.50
CA VAL A 127 21.69 9.33 -2.60
C VAL A 127 21.86 10.79 -2.17
N GLY A 128 22.16 11.02 -0.89
CA GLY A 128 22.29 12.37 -0.33
C GLY A 128 21.00 13.19 -0.41
N ARG A 129 19.83 12.54 -0.38
CA ARG A 129 18.52 13.23 -0.43
C ARG A 129 18.24 13.90 0.91
N ASN A 130 17.98 15.19 0.89
CA ASN A 130 17.58 15.99 2.03
C ASN A 130 16.50 17.00 1.58
N GLY A 131 15.82 17.57 2.56
CA GLY A 131 14.69 18.47 2.29
C GLY A 131 13.39 17.71 2.04
N ASP A 132 12.33 18.48 1.92
CA ASP A 132 10.95 17.98 1.96
C ASP A 132 10.60 17.02 0.81
N SER A 133 11.39 17.00 -0.27
CA SER A 133 11.22 16.10 -1.41
C SER A 133 9.85 16.28 -2.10
N LEU A 134 9.45 17.52 -2.39
CA LEU A 134 8.16 17.79 -3.00
C LEU A 134 8.05 17.19 -4.41
N TYR A 135 6.91 16.62 -4.81
CA TYR A 135 5.64 16.49 -4.11
C TYR A 135 5.38 15.05 -3.63
N THR A 136 6.33 14.36 -3.02
CA THR A 136 6.08 13.02 -2.44
C THR A 136 5.16 13.12 -1.22
N SER A 137 4.45 12.05 -0.89
CA SER A 137 3.57 11.94 0.29
C SER A 137 2.67 13.17 0.49
N SER A 138 2.01 13.57 -0.59
CA SER A 138 1.21 14.79 -0.69
C SER A 138 -0.17 14.51 -1.27
N VAL A 139 -1.15 15.33 -0.88
CA VAL A 139 -2.34 15.58 -1.71
C VAL A 139 -2.01 16.73 -2.64
N VAL A 140 -2.14 16.51 -3.95
CA VAL A 140 -1.89 17.53 -4.99
C VAL A 140 -3.18 17.81 -5.75
N ALA A 141 -3.40 19.08 -6.08
CA ALA A 141 -4.50 19.54 -6.92
C ALA A 141 -3.98 20.18 -8.20
N VAL A 142 -4.55 19.76 -9.33
CA VAL A 142 -4.30 20.35 -10.64
C VAL A 142 -5.61 20.75 -11.30
N ASN A 143 -5.56 21.75 -12.19
CA ASN A 143 -6.70 22.11 -13.02
C ASN A 143 -7.06 20.94 -13.96
N ALA A 144 -8.35 20.56 -14.00
CA ALA A 144 -8.80 19.38 -14.75
C ALA A 144 -8.61 19.51 -16.28
N ASP A 145 -8.63 20.72 -16.82
CA ASP A 145 -8.53 20.97 -18.26
C ASP A 145 -7.09 20.99 -18.76
N THR A 146 -6.17 21.54 -17.95
CA THR A 146 -4.80 21.86 -18.38
C THR A 146 -3.71 21.09 -17.64
N GLY A 147 -4.01 20.44 -16.52
CA GLY A 147 -3.00 19.83 -15.65
C GLY A 147 -2.13 20.85 -14.90
N ALA A 148 -2.46 22.14 -14.98
CA ALA A 148 -1.70 23.17 -14.28
C ALA A 148 -1.84 23.02 -12.75
N TYR A 149 -0.71 23.12 -12.05
CA TYR A 149 -0.66 23.12 -10.59
C TYR A 149 -1.61 24.17 -9.99
N ALA A 150 -2.42 23.75 -9.02
CA ALA A 150 -3.27 24.64 -8.24
C ALA A 150 -2.75 24.79 -6.81
N TRP A 151 -2.65 23.70 -6.07
CA TRP A 151 -2.14 23.65 -4.70
C TRP A 151 -1.64 22.25 -4.34
N HIS A 152 -0.89 22.13 -3.24
CA HIS A 152 -0.61 20.85 -2.61
C HIS A 152 -0.62 21.00 -1.08
N PHE A 153 -0.79 19.89 -0.38
CA PHE A 153 -0.50 19.76 1.05
C PHE A 153 0.33 18.50 1.24
N GLN A 154 1.55 18.64 1.77
CA GLN A 154 2.43 17.51 2.03
C GLN A 154 2.16 16.94 3.42
N GLU A 155 1.67 15.71 3.46
CA GLU A 155 1.25 15.03 4.69
C GLU A 155 2.44 14.40 5.42
N THR A 156 3.50 14.04 4.68
CA THR A 156 4.75 13.53 5.25
C THR A 156 5.96 14.15 4.56
N PRO A 157 6.41 15.33 5.03
CA PRO A 157 7.66 15.93 4.58
C PRO A 157 8.86 15.02 4.87
N GLN A 158 9.83 14.99 3.97
CA GLN A 158 11.07 14.21 4.10
C GLN A 158 10.80 12.71 4.24
N ASP A 159 9.76 12.21 3.55
CA ASP A 159 9.38 10.80 3.59
C ASP A 159 10.59 9.89 3.33
N ARG A 160 10.61 8.82 4.12
CA ARG A 160 11.64 7.78 4.20
C ARG A 160 11.08 6.48 4.76
N TRP A 161 9.77 6.41 4.94
CA TRP A 161 9.09 5.36 5.68
C TRP A 161 8.05 4.65 4.83
N ASP A 162 7.99 4.95 3.53
CA ASP A 162 6.92 4.49 2.66
C ASP A 162 5.54 5.01 3.09
N PHE A 163 5.47 6.30 3.46
CA PHE A 163 4.20 6.92 3.85
C PHE A 163 3.54 7.62 2.67
N ASP A 164 3.03 6.82 1.75
CA ASP A 164 2.18 7.27 0.64
C ASP A 164 0.98 8.08 1.11
N SER A 165 0.64 9.05 0.27
CA SER A 165 -0.64 9.75 0.27
C SER A 165 -1.60 9.23 -0.81
N ASP A 166 -1.34 8.06 -1.41
CA ASP A 166 -2.18 7.44 -2.44
C ASP A 166 -3.51 6.86 -1.93
N ALA A 167 -3.75 6.87 -0.61
CA ALA A 167 -4.98 6.34 -0.04
C ALA A 167 -6.23 7.08 -0.59
N PRO A 168 -7.40 6.42 -0.68
CA PRO A 168 -8.57 7.03 -1.32
C PRO A 168 -9.01 8.36 -0.68
N ILE A 169 -9.06 9.42 -1.50
CA ILE A 169 -9.46 10.76 -1.10
C ILE A 169 -11.00 10.90 -1.08
N THR A 170 -11.55 11.55 -0.06
CA THR A 170 -12.99 11.86 0.01
C THR A 170 -13.22 13.37 -0.04
N VAL A 171 -14.13 13.83 -0.90
CA VAL A 171 -14.55 15.24 -0.97
C VAL A 171 -15.96 15.38 -0.40
N ALA A 172 -16.19 16.34 0.49
CA ALA A 172 -17.50 16.55 1.12
C ALA A 172 -17.73 18.01 1.51
N ASP A 173 -19.00 18.36 1.75
CA ASP A 173 -19.36 19.59 2.45
C ASP A 173 -19.55 19.27 3.94
N LEU A 174 -18.82 19.96 4.82
CA LEU A 174 -18.91 19.80 6.26
C LEU A 174 -19.24 21.13 6.96
N LYS A 175 -19.94 21.04 8.09
CA LYS A 175 -20.10 22.16 9.02
C LYS A 175 -18.98 22.14 10.05
N ILE A 176 -17.93 22.94 9.83
CA ILE A 176 -16.74 22.99 10.68
C ILE A 176 -16.73 24.32 11.47
N PRO A 177 -16.49 24.31 12.79
CA PRO A 177 -16.34 25.55 13.56
C PRO A 177 -15.22 26.43 13.01
N GLY A 178 -15.52 27.71 12.78
CA GLY A 178 -14.52 28.73 12.46
C GLY A 178 -13.71 29.18 13.67
N PRO A 179 -12.75 30.11 13.49
CA PRO A 179 -11.99 30.69 14.60
C PRO A 179 -12.84 31.36 15.69
N ASP A 180 -14.07 31.78 15.34
CA ASP A 180 -15.06 32.38 16.25
C ASP A 180 -15.96 31.33 16.94
N GLY A 181 -15.71 30.04 16.73
CA GLY A 181 -16.47 28.92 17.26
C GLY A 181 -17.81 28.65 16.57
N LYS A 182 -18.19 29.43 15.55
CA LYS A 182 -19.46 29.25 14.83
C LYS A 182 -19.30 28.23 13.70
N PRO A 183 -20.28 27.32 13.48
CA PRO A 183 -20.25 26.41 12.35
C PRO A 183 -20.23 27.15 11.01
N GLN A 184 -19.29 26.80 10.14
CA GLN A 184 -19.16 27.30 8.77
C GLN A 184 -19.28 26.13 7.79
N ASP A 185 -20.04 26.31 6.72
CA ASP A 185 -20.06 25.36 5.61
C ASP A 185 -18.71 25.42 4.88
N ARG A 186 -18.00 24.30 4.83
CA ARG A 186 -16.71 24.16 4.17
C ARG A 186 -16.75 23.00 3.18
N HIS A 187 -16.31 23.28 1.95
CA HIS A 187 -16.04 22.24 0.97
C HIS A 187 -14.63 21.71 1.19
N VAL A 188 -14.49 20.45 1.57
CA VAL A 188 -13.24 19.89 2.07
C VAL A 188 -12.80 18.64 1.35
N VAL A 189 -11.49 18.44 1.34
CA VAL A 189 -10.81 17.17 1.08
C VAL A 189 -10.50 16.51 2.43
N MET A 190 -10.95 15.27 2.61
CA MET A 190 -10.64 14.43 3.77
C MET A 190 -9.78 13.27 3.32
N HIS A 191 -8.70 13.02 4.06
CA HIS A 191 -7.72 12.02 3.65
C HIS A 191 -7.09 11.33 4.87
N ALA A 192 -6.93 10.02 4.78
CA ALA A 192 -6.36 9.19 5.84
C ALA A 192 -5.20 8.37 5.24
N PRO A 193 -4.01 8.95 5.05
CA PRO A 193 -2.88 8.27 4.42
C PRO A 193 -2.25 7.20 5.33
N LYS A 194 -1.20 6.55 4.82
CA LYS A 194 -0.42 5.54 5.54
C LYS A 194 0.12 6.05 6.89
N ASN A 195 0.42 7.34 7.02
CA ASN A 195 1.11 7.92 8.17
C ASN A 195 0.31 7.94 9.50
N GLY A 196 -0.98 7.58 9.47
CA GLY A 196 -1.79 7.40 10.69
C GLY A 196 -2.61 8.60 11.14
N HIS A 197 -2.64 9.70 10.40
CA HIS A 197 -3.51 10.86 10.67
C HIS A 197 -4.67 10.96 9.69
N VAL A 198 -5.79 11.53 10.13
CA VAL A 198 -6.86 11.99 9.22
C VAL A 198 -6.70 13.49 9.04
N TYR A 199 -6.49 13.92 7.81
CA TYR A 199 -6.39 15.32 7.41
C TYR A 199 -7.72 15.84 6.88
N VAL A 200 -8.03 17.09 7.21
CA VAL A 200 -9.10 17.87 6.59
C VAL A 200 -8.47 19.12 5.99
N LEU A 201 -8.68 19.33 4.69
CA LEU A 201 -8.13 20.43 3.91
C LEU A 201 -9.27 21.17 3.21
N ASP A 202 -9.14 22.49 3.03
CA ASP A 202 -10.02 23.23 2.14
C ASP A 202 -9.82 22.76 0.69
N ALA A 203 -10.90 22.34 0.02
CA ALA A 203 -10.82 21.71 -1.29
C ALA A 203 -10.33 22.67 -2.39
N LYS A 204 -10.59 23.98 -2.26
CA LYS A 204 -10.22 24.95 -3.29
C LYS A 204 -8.77 25.40 -3.17
N SER A 205 -8.26 25.53 -1.95
CA SER A 205 -6.96 26.17 -1.66
C SER A 205 -5.89 25.22 -1.11
N GLY A 206 -6.27 24.03 -0.65
CA GLY A 206 -5.37 23.13 0.07
C GLY A 206 -5.05 23.60 1.48
N GLN A 207 -5.71 24.65 1.98
CA GLN A 207 -5.45 25.17 3.32
C GLN A 207 -5.76 24.10 4.37
N PHE A 208 -4.78 23.88 5.26
CA PHE A 208 -4.94 23.00 6.41
C PHE A 208 -6.11 23.46 7.30
N VAL A 209 -6.99 22.51 7.66
CA VAL A 209 -8.09 22.75 8.61
C VAL A 209 -7.81 22.02 9.92
N SER A 210 -7.53 20.71 9.86
CA SER A 210 -7.22 19.91 11.04
C SER A 210 -6.53 18.59 10.67
N ALA A 211 -5.80 18.02 11.64
CA ALA A 211 -5.36 16.64 11.58
C ALA A 211 -5.21 16.02 12.97
N LYS A 212 -5.54 14.73 13.08
CA LYS A 212 -5.37 13.95 14.30
C LYS A 212 -5.13 12.48 13.96
N ALA A 213 -4.35 11.81 14.79
CA ALA A 213 -4.07 10.39 14.64
C ALA A 213 -5.34 9.53 14.84
N PHE A 214 -5.58 8.57 13.95
CA PHE A 214 -6.65 7.56 14.06
C PHE A 214 -6.10 6.14 14.39
N SER A 215 -4.78 6.00 14.39
CA SER A 215 -4.03 4.81 14.79
C SER A 215 -2.84 5.22 15.68
N THR A 216 -2.07 4.24 16.14
CA THR A 216 -0.82 4.46 16.87
C THR A 216 0.22 5.07 15.93
N VAL A 217 0.86 6.15 16.38
CA VAL A 217 1.85 6.93 15.62
C VAL A 217 3.10 7.14 16.47
N ASN A 218 4.29 6.81 15.94
CA ASN A 218 5.57 7.07 16.60
C ASN A 218 6.65 7.72 15.69
N TRP A 219 6.34 8.02 14.44
CA TRP A 219 7.24 8.73 13.51
C TRP A 219 7.24 10.25 13.73
N ALA A 220 6.14 10.80 14.24
CA ALA A 220 5.98 12.19 14.62
C ALA A 220 5.59 12.29 16.10
N LYS A 221 6.12 13.30 16.79
CA LYS A 221 5.77 13.61 18.19
C LYS A 221 4.49 14.41 18.29
N SER A 222 4.25 15.29 17.33
CA SER A 222 3.09 16.17 17.28
C SER A 222 2.81 16.63 15.84
N ILE A 223 1.61 17.14 15.61
CA ILE A 223 1.23 17.89 14.41
C ILE A 223 0.92 19.32 14.85
N ASP A 224 1.53 20.31 14.20
CA ASP A 224 1.25 21.71 14.45
C ASP A 224 -0.24 21.99 14.10
N PRO A 225 -1.06 22.46 15.06
CA PRO A 225 -2.49 22.64 14.85
C PRO A 225 -2.86 23.83 13.94
N LYS A 226 -1.88 24.66 13.53
CA LYS A 226 -2.08 25.78 12.61
C LYS A 226 -1.59 25.47 11.21
N THR A 227 -0.45 24.81 11.09
CA THR A 227 0.21 24.57 9.80
C THR A 227 0.00 23.16 9.29
N GLY A 228 -0.29 22.20 10.17
CA GLY A 228 -0.33 20.77 9.84
C GLY A 228 1.07 20.14 9.73
N ALA A 229 2.14 20.87 10.01
CA ALA A 229 3.50 20.37 9.92
C ALA A 229 3.81 19.38 11.07
N PRO A 230 4.41 18.22 10.77
CA PRO A 230 4.79 17.25 11.79
C PRO A 230 6.11 17.63 12.49
N GLU A 231 6.17 17.43 13.81
CA GLU A 231 7.43 17.37 14.54
C GLU A 231 7.99 15.94 14.44
N ILE A 232 8.91 15.70 13.50
CA ILE A 232 9.48 14.36 13.28
C ILE A 232 10.22 13.88 14.54
N ASN A 233 9.94 12.63 14.94
CA ASN A 233 10.66 11.94 16.00
C ASN A 233 12.11 11.63 15.55
N PRO A 234 13.15 12.12 16.26
CA PRO A 234 14.53 11.82 15.89
C PRO A 234 14.87 10.32 15.86
N GLU A 235 14.17 9.48 16.63
CA GLU A 235 14.36 8.03 16.59
C GLU A 235 13.88 7.40 15.28
N ALA A 236 12.94 8.04 14.58
CA ALA A 236 12.43 7.61 13.29
C ALA A 236 13.41 7.84 12.13
N LEU A 237 14.48 8.62 12.36
CA LEU A 237 15.56 8.87 11.41
C LEU A 237 16.59 7.73 11.48
N TYR A 238 16.14 6.51 11.17
CA TYR A 238 16.89 5.26 11.33
C TYR A 238 18.25 5.27 10.63
N GLU A 239 18.39 6.03 9.53
CA GLU A 239 19.65 6.17 8.81
C GLU A 239 20.64 7.10 9.51
N LYS A 240 20.16 8.04 10.34
CA LYS A 240 21.02 8.91 11.18
C LYS A 240 21.36 8.24 12.50
N THR A 241 20.40 7.55 13.12
CA THR A 241 20.64 6.86 14.40
C THR A 241 21.52 5.63 14.21
N GLY A 242 21.47 5.01 13.02
CA GLY A 242 22.19 3.77 12.71
C GLY A 242 21.69 2.56 13.50
N LYS A 243 20.49 2.64 14.07
CA LYS A 243 19.87 1.60 14.90
C LYS A 243 18.55 1.14 14.28
N PRO A 244 18.14 -0.12 14.50
CA PRO A 244 16.81 -0.55 14.14
C PRO A 244 15.75 0.30 14.83
N TRP A 245 14.72 0.71 14.08
CA TRP A 245 13.56 1.42 14.60
C TRP A 245 12.27 0.73 14.15
N ILE A 246 11.38 0.43 15.10
CA ILE A 246 10.09 -0.21 14.80
C ILE A 246 9.05 0.89 14.66
N SER A 247 8.62 1.17 13.43
CA SER A 247 7.60 2.16 13.15
C SER A 247 6.20 1.62 13.42
N GLN A 248 5.34 2.47 13.95
CA GLN A 248 3.89 2.33 13.95
C GLN A 248 3.31 3.69 13.54
N PRO A 249 2.61 3.80 12.39
CA PRO A 249 2.38 2.74 11.41
C PRO A 249 3.67 2.36 10.68
N GLY A 250 3.76 1.14 10.16
CA GLY A 250 4.84 0.71 9.25
C GLY A 250 4.59 1.07 7.79
N ALA A 251 5.42 0.58 6.88
CA ALA A 251 5.33 0.80 5.42
C ALA A 251 3.97 0.44 4.80
N LEU A 252 3.26 -0.54 5.38
CA LEU A 252 1.91 -0.91 4.94
C LEU A 252 0.82 0.09 5.40
N GLY A 253 1.19 1.05 6.24
CA GLY A 253 0.37 2.16 6.69
C GLY A 253 -0.72 1.82 7.69
N ALA A 254 -1.20 2.85 8.39
CA ALA A 254 -2.42 2.77 9.19
C ALA A 254 -3.67 2.62 8.31
N HIS A 255 -3.62 3.09 7.08
CA HIS A 255 -4.63 2.91 6.04
C HIS A 255 -3.90 2.94 4.70
N SER A 256 -4.21 2.00 3.81
CA SER A 256 -3.54 1.84 2.52
C SER A 256 -4.56 2.14 1.41
N TRP A 257 -4.68 1.24 0.42
CA TRP A 257 -5.54 1.43 -0.75
C TRP A 257 -7.00 1.01 -0.55
N GLN A 258 -7.30 0.26 0.50
CA GLN A 258 -8.66 -0.27 0.71
C GLN A 258 -9.64 0.89 0.91
N PRO A 259 -10.65 1.08 0.04
CA PRO A 259 -11.43 2.32 0.07
C PRO A 259 -12.11 2.61 1.41
N GLN A 260 -11.90 3.82 1.92
CA GLN A 260 -12.76 4.42 2.93
C GLN A 260 -14.09 4.89 2.31
N SER A 261 -15.11 5.13 3.13
CA SER A 261 -16.38 5.68 2.67
C SER A 261 -16.95 6.71 3.64
N PHE A 262 -17.73 7.68 3.13
CA PHE A 262 -18.35 8.72 3.94
C PHE A 262 -19.87 8.62 3.90
N SER A 263 -20.53 8.95 5.00
CA SER A 263 -21.99 9.04 5.06
C SER A 263 -22.39 10.47 5.45
N PRO A 264 -22.98 11.25 4.53
CA PRO A 264 -23.50 12.58 4.86
C PRO A 264 -24.58 12.57 5.95
N LYS A 265 -25.27 11.43 6.13
CA LYS A 265 -26.34 11.28 7.14
C LYS A 265 -25.78 11.16 8.56
N THR A 266 -24.65 10.49 8.74
CA THR A 266 -24.01 10.34 10.05
C THR A 266 -22.89 11.37 10.26
N GLY A 267 -22.39 11.96 9.17
CA GLY A 267 -21.22 12.83 9.19
C GLY A 267 -19.91 12.09 9.39
N LEU A 268 -19.89 10.76 9.24
CA LEU A 268 -18.73 9.92 9.59
C LEU A 268 -18.01 9.38 8.36
N LEU A 269 -16.69 9.32 8.48
CA LEU A 269 -15.76 8.66 7.56
C LEU A 269 -15.41 7.28 8.13
N TYR A 270 -15.67 6.22 7.37
CA TYR A 270 -15.42 4.84 7.77
C TYR A 270 -14.12 4.34 7.16
N ILE A 271 -13.11 4.12 8.00
CA ILE A 271 -11.72 3.87 7.61
C ILE A 271 -11.35 2.41 7.94
N PRO A 272 -10.90 1.61 6.95
CA PRO A 272 -10.28 0.31 7.19
C PRO A 272 -8.85 0.53 7.70
N ALA A 273 -8.68 0.52 9.02
CA ALA A 273 -7.40 0.81 9.66
C ALA A 273 -6.61 -0.45 10.01
N ASN A 274 -5.29 -0.32 9.95
CA ASN A 274 -4.31 -1.32 10.34
C ASN A 274 -3.51 -0.81 11.54
N ASP A 275 -3.26 -1.70 12.50
CA ASP A 275 -2.21 -1.51 13.48
C ASP A 275 -1.10 -2.49 13.09
N LEU A 276 -0.17 -2.00 12.26
CA LEU A 276 0.90 -2.78 11.65
C LEU A 276 2.23 -2.09 11.88
N ALA A 277 3.16 -2.82 12.52
CA ALA A 277 4.52 -2.35 12.73
C ALA A 277 5.44 -2.79 11.59
N PHE A 278 6.45 -1.98 11.28
CA PHE A 278 7.50 -2.35 10.34
C PHE A 278 8.87 -1.96 10.90
N PRO A 279 9.86 -2.87 10.91
CA PRO A 279 11.21 -2.55 11.38
C PRO A 279 12.04 -1.92 10.26
N TYR A 280 12.69 -0.79 10.57
CA TYR A 280 13.56 -0.05 9.67
C TYR A 280 15.01 -0.14 10.14
N LEU A 281 15.91 -0.46 9.22
CA LEU A 281 17.36 -0.32 9.37
C LEU A 281 17.96 0.05 8.02
N ALA A 282 18.80 1.08 8.00
CA ALA A 282 19.48 1.52 6.79
C ALA A 282 20.60 0.55 6.40
N ASP A 283 20.63 0.10 5.14
CA ASP A 283 21.77 -0.63 4.59
C ASP A 283 22.87 0.37 4.22
N LYS A 284 23.99 0.29 4.95
CA LYS A 284 25.17 1.17 4.76
C LYS A 284 25.95 0.85 3.50
N ASN A 285 25.79 -0.37 2.96
CA ASN A 285 26.51 -0.86 1.79
C ASN A 285 25.60 -0.96 0.56
N TRP A 286 24.40 -0.39 0.64
CA TRP A 286 23.43 -0.46 -0.43
C TRP A 286 23.96 0.17 -1.72
N LYS A 287 23.69 -0.52 -2.83
CA LYS A 287 23.94 -0.05 -4.19
C LYS A 287 22.70 -0.27 -5.02
N ALA A 288 22.38 0.65 -5.92
CA ALA A 288 21.31 0.45 -6.88
C ALA A 288 21.58 -0.75 -7.80
N THR A 289 20.49 -1.35 -8.26
CA THR A 289 20.46 -2.50 -9.18
C THR A 289 19.36 -2.28 -10.20
N ASP A 290 19.34 -3.08 -11.28
CA ASP A 290 18.31 -2.98 -12.31
C ASP A 290 17.12 -3.92 -12.08
N ILE A 291 17.15 -4.68 -10.98
CA ILE A 291 16.09 -5.60 -10.56
C ILE A 291 15.97 -5.59 -9.04
N GLY A 292 14.75 -5.77 -8.55
CA GLY A 292 14.43 -5.72 -7.13
C GLY A 292 14.17 -4.30 -6.63
N PHE A 293 13.73 -4.22 -5.39
CA PHE A 293 13.42 -2.96 -4.74
C PHE A 293 14.67 -2.11 -4.48
N GLN A 294 14.54 -0.79 -4.60
CA GLN A 294 15.61 0.18 -4.47
C GLN A 294 15.60 0.92 -3.11
N THR A 295 14.91 0.38 -2.10
CA THR A 295 14.59 1.09 -0.84
C THR A 295 15.79 1.51 0.01
N GLY A 296 16.96 0.90 -0.17
CA GLY A 296 18.14 1.17 0.65
C GLY A 296 18.07 0.62 2.08
N MET A 297 17.20 -0.36 2.31
CA MET A 297 16.95 -0.99 3.60
C MET A 297 17.74 -2.30 3.78
N ASP A 298 18.18 -2.59 5.01
CA ASP A 298 18.75 -3.89 5.39
C ASP A 298 17.65 -4.82 5.88
N SER A 299 16.81 -5.29 4.95
CA SER A 299 15.68 -6.19 5.25
C SER A 299 16.12 -7.52 5.85
N GLY A 300 17.33 -7.99 5.56
CA GLY A 300 17.87 -9.23 6.13
C GLY A 300 18.16 -9.11 7.62
N ALA A 301 18.74 -7.98 8.05
CA ALA A 301 19.07 -7.75 9.45
C ALA A 301 17.84 -7.50 10.35
N VAL A 302 16.73 -7.03 9.77
CA VAL A 302 15.46 -6.80 10.50
C VAL A 302 14.41 -7.89 10.29
N ALA A 303 14.76 -8.97 9.59
CA ALA A 303 13.87 -10.09 9.35
C ALA A 303 13.36 -10.73 10.65
N MET A 304 12.12 -11.20 10.66
CA MET A 304 11.49 -11.79 11.84
C MET A 304 12.31 -12.98 12.37
N PRO A 305 12.82 -12.94 13.61
CA PRO A 305 13.62 -14.02 14.16
C PRO A 305 12.79 -15.30 14.32
N ALA A 306 13.47 -16.46 14.33
CA ALA A 306 12.84 -17.72 14.73
C ALA A 306 12.80 -17.82 16.26
N ASP A 307 12.07 -16.89 16.88
CA ASP A 307 11.84 -16.85 18.31
C ASP A 307 10.33 -16.78 18.57
N ALA A 308 9.82 -17.74 19.36
CA ALA A 308 8.39 -17.87 19.61
C ALA A 308 7.81 -16.65 20.33
N LYS A 309 8.55 -16.05 21.27
CA LYS A 309 8.10 -14.91 22.05
C LYS A 309 8.04 -13.64 21.20
N ALA A 310 9.07 -13.39 20.39
CA ALA A 310 9.13 -12.27 19.46
C ALA A 310 7.98 -12.34 18.45
N ARG A 311 7.76 -13.51 17.82
CA ARG A 311 6.68 -13.73 16.87
C ARG A 311 5.29 -13.58 17.50
N ALA A 312 5.09 -14.12 18.70
CA ALA A 312 3.84 -13.96 19.43
C ALA A 312 3.57 -12.48 19.76
N GLY A 313 4.60 -11.73 20.17
CA GLY A 313 4.51 -10.29 20.42
C GLY A 313 4.16 -9.50 19.16
N ALA A 314 4.87 -9.75 18.05
CA ALA A 314 4.60 -9.11 16.76
C ALA A 314 3.18 -9.42 16.25
N ALA A 315 2.75 -10.68 16.36
CA ALA A 315 1.39 -11.08 16.01
C ALA A 315 0.35 -10.43 16.92
N ALA A 316 0.60 -10.28 18.22
CA ALA A 316 -0.31 -9.60 19.13
C ALA A 316 -0.45 -8.10 18.83
N ALA A 317 0.63 -7.46 18.39
CA ALA A 317 0.65 -6.05 17.99
C ALA A 317 0.12 -5.81 16.56
N SER A 318 -0.12 -6.87 15.78
CA SER A 318 -0.60 -6.80 14.39
C SER A 318 -2.10 -7.06 14.34
N THR A 319 -2.90 -6.01 14.31
CA THR A 319 -4.37 -6.09 14.30
C THR A 319 -4.97 -5.16 13.25
N GLY A 320 -6.28 -5.30 13.02
CA GLY A 320 -7.03 -4.42 12.14
C GLY A 320 -8.26 -3.89 12.84
N LYS A 321 -8.83 -2.81 12.31
CA LYS A 321 -10.08 -2.24 12.84
C LYS A 321 -10.84 -1.45 11.78
N LEU A 322 -12.16 -1.41 11.91
CA LEU A 322 -13.01 -0.44 11.21
C LEU A 322 -13.22 0.75 12.14
N VAL A 323 -12.74 1.92 11.75
CA VAL A 323 -12.91 3.17 12.51
C VAL A 323 -14.02 3.99 11.89
N ALA A 324 -15.02 4.39 12.68
CA ALA A 324 -15.95 5.45 12.27
C ALA A 324 -15.47 6.78 12.84
N TRP A 325 -14.79 7.54 11.99
CA TRP A 325 -14.15 8.79 12.32
C TRP A 325 -15.10 9.97 12.10
N ASP A 326 -15.19 10.87 13.07
CA ASP A 326 -15.86 12.15 12.94
C ASP A 326 -14.82 13.20 12.51
N PRO A 327 -14.85 13.66 11.24
CA PRO A 327 -13.84 14.57 10.71
C PRO A 327 -13.94 15.98 11.30
N VAL A 328 -15.10 16.36 11.86
CA VAL A 328 -15.31 17.69 12.45
C VAL A 328 -14.71 17.74 13.85
N THR A 329 -14.98 16.73 14.68
CA THR A 329 -14.44 16.66 16.04
C THR A 329 -13.06 15.99 16.11
N GLN A 330 -12.60 15.36 15.02
CA GLN A 330 -11.33 14.64 14.94
C GLN A 330 -11.25 13.50 15.98
N THR A 331 -12.33 12.73 16.11
CA THR A 331 -12.42 11.61 17.06
C THR A 331 -13.09 10.38 16.47
N ALA A 332 -12.71 9.19 16.95
CA ALA A 332 -13.43 7.96 16.65
C ALA A 332 -14.75 7.91 17.43
N ARG A 333 -15.88 7.76 16.73
CA ARG A 333 -17.21 7.61 17.33
C ARG A 333 -17.49 6.19 17.78
N TRP A 334 -16.97 5.23 17.03
CA TRP A 334 -16.95 3.82 17.37
C TRP A 334 -15.86 3.12 16.56
N THR A 335 -15.45 1.94 17.03
CA THR A 335 -14.48 1.08 16.37
C THR A 335 -14.94 -0.37 16.44
N VAL A 336 -14.76 -1.13 15.36
CA VAL A 336 -14.87 -2.60 15.36
C VAL A 336 -13.48 -3.20 15.21
N ASN A 337 -13.05 -4.01 16.17
CA ASN A 337 -11.74 -4.65 16.13
C ASN A 337 -11.78 -5.97 15.34
N TYR A 338 -10.73 -6.22 14.56
CA TYR A 338 -10.50 -7.45 13.80
C TYR A 338 -9.25 -8.17 14.30
N THR A 339 -9.23 -9.50 14.14
CA THR A 339 -8.13 -10.35 14.57
C THR A 339 -6.80 -9.92 13.94
N GLY A 340 -6.80 -9.67 12.63
CA GLY A 340 -5.63 -9.23 11.89
C GLY A 340 -5.94 -8.01 11.01
N PRO A 341 -4.88 -7.41 10.45
CA PRO A 341 -4.93 -6.24 9.59
C PRO A 341 -5.42 -6.61 8.18
N TRP A 342 -5.31 -5.65 7.26
CA TRP A 342 -5.51 -5.86 5.82
C TRP A 342 -6.95 -6.25 5.46
N ASN A 343 -7.91 -5.71 6.21
CA ASN A 343 -9.33 -5.88 5.93
C ASN A 343 -9.75 -5.00 4.75
N GLY A 344 -10.82 -5.38 4.07
CA GLY A 344 -11.23 -4.75 2.82
C GLY A 344 -11.82 -3.37 2.97
N GLY A 345 -12.05 -2.75 1.81
CA GLY A 345 -12.68 -1.44 1.72
C GLY A 345 -14.12 -1.44 2.21
N VAL A 346 -14.69 -0.26 2.29
CA VAL A 346 -15.92 0.02 3.02
C VAL A 346 -16.95 0.66 2.11
N LEU A 347 -18.22 0.30 2.30
CA LEU A 347 -19.37 0.92 1.63
C LEU A 347 -20.39 1.41 2.68
N SER A 348 -20.66 2.71 2.71
CA SER A 348 -21.77 3.31 3.46
C SER A 348 -23.01 3.51 2.59
N THR A 349 -24.21 3.39 3.17
CA THR A 349 -25.48 3.59 2.47
C THR A 349 -26.47 4.43 3.29
N ALA A 350 -27.46 5.04 2.62
CA ALA A 350 -28.50 5.85 3.26
C ALA A 350 -29.38 5.05 4.26
N GLY A 351 -29.37 3.71 4.16
CA GLY A 351 -30.08 2.77 5.03
C GLY A 351 -29.47 2.62 6.44
N ASN A 352 -28.56 3.51 6.86
CA ASN A 352 -27.79 3.39 8.11
C ASN A 352 -26.95 2.11 8.18
N LEU A 353 -26.37 1.71 7.04
CA LEU A 353 -25.50 0.52 6.95
C LEU A 353 -24.11 0.86 6.44
N VAL A 354 -23.12 0.17 6.99
CA VAL A 354 -21.74 0.11 6.53
C VAL A 354 -21.39 -1.34 6.25
N PHE A 355 -20.92 -1.64 5.04
CA PHE A 355 -20.50 -2.98 4.62
C PHE A 355 -18.98 -3.06 4.53
N GLN A 356 -18.41 -4.18 4.96
CA GLN A 356 -16.97 -4.43 4.85
C GLN A 356 -16.68 -5.93 4.75
N GLY A 357 -15.72 -6.29 3.90
CA GLY A 357 -15.11 -7.62 3.87
C GLY A 357 -13.87 -7.69 4.78
N THR A 358 -13.61 -8.82 5.43
CA THR A 358 -12.49 -8.97 6.37
C THR A 358 -11.41 -9.88 5.81
N ALA A 359 -10.18 -9.71 6.32
CA ALA A 359 -9.05 -10.58 6.01
C ALA A 359 -9.36 -12.04 6.38
N GLY A 360 -10.12 -12.27 7.48
CA GLY A 360 -10.54 -13.59 7.93
C GLY A 360 -11.67 -14.25 7.11
N GLY A 361 -12.06 -13.67 5.97
CA GLY A 361 -13.03 -14.28 5.06
C GLY A 361 -14.49 -14.18 5.51
N THR A 362 -14.86 -13.02 6.07
CA THR A 362 -16.24 -12.66 6.37
C THR A 362 -16.62 -11.38 5.63
N PHE A 363 -17.81 -11.35 5.04
CA PHE A 363 -18.45 -10.11 4.60
C PHE A 363 -19.53 -9.73 5.60
N ALA A 364 -19.52 -8.49 6.11
CA ALA A 364 -20.40 -8.06 7.19
C ALA A 364 -21.07 -6.72 6.90
N ALA A 365 -22.23 -6.51 7.52
CA ALA A 365 -22.94 -5.23 7.56
C ALA A 365 -23.07 -4.77 9.01
N TYR A 366 -22.76 -3.50 9.25
CA TYR A 366 -22.78 -2.83 10.53
C TYR A 366 -23.77 -1.66 10.50
N SER A 367 -24.35 -1.30 11.64
CA SER A 367 -25.09 -0.04 11.75
C SER A 367 -24.11 1.13 11.63
N ALA A 368 -24.42 2.09 10.76
CA ALA A 368 -23.48 3.18 10.42
C ALA A 368 -23.24 4.15 11.60
N ASP A 369 -24.20 4.24 12.51
CA ASP A 369 -24.21 5.11 13.69
C ASP A 369 -23.48 4.54 14.91
N LYS A 370 -23.48 3.20 15.08
CA LYS A 370 -23.01 2.53 16.32
C LYS A 370 -21.99 1.43 16.09
N GLY A 371 -21.75 1.00 14.85
CA GLY A 371 -20.85 -0.10 14.55
C GLY A 371 -21.38 -1.47 15.01
N SER A 372 -22.67 -1.60 15.30
CA SER A 372 -23.27 -2.87 15.70
C SER A 372 -23.34 -3.80 14.49
N LYS A 373 -22.78 -5.02 14.59
CA LYS A 373 -22.87 -6.00 13.51
C LYS A 373 -24.30 -6.52 13.37
N LEU A 374 -24.91 -6.29 12.22
CA LEU A 374 -26.32 -6.63 11.93
C LEU A 374 -26.44 -7.89 11.08
N TRP A 375 -25.43 -8.16 10.25
CA TRP A 375 -25.42 -9.30 9.34
C TRP A 375 -23.98 -9.70 9.00
N SER A 376 -23.78 -10.98 8.70
CA SER A 376 -22.51 -11.46 8.17
C SER A 376 -22.67 -12.72 7.33
N PHE A 377 -21.73 -12.95 6.41
CA PHE A 377 -21.68 -14.11 5.53
C PHE A 377 -20.22 -14.57 5.32
N PRO A 378 -19.93 -15.88 5.41
CA PRO A 378 -18.59 -16.40 5.16
C PRO A 378 -18.28 -16.38 3.66
N THR A 379 -17.14 -15.79 3.27
CA THR A 379 -16.75 -15.63 1.85
C THR A 379 -15.82 -16.73 1.35
N GLN A 380 -15.39 -17.65 2.22
CA GLN A 380 -14.39 -18.71 1.97
C GLN A 380 -12.98 -18.22 1.57
N SER A 381 -12.76 -16.91 1.51
CA SER A 381 -11.49 -16.27 1.24
C SER A 381 -11.52 -14.85 1.78
N GLY A 382 -10.36 -14.33 2.15
CA GLY A 382 -10.18 -12.97 2.65
C GLY A 382 -10.60 -11.96 1.60
N VAL A 383 -11.03 -10.79 2.06
CA VAL A 383 -11.59 -9.75 1.21
C VAL A 383 -10.86 -8.44 1.48
N ILE A 384 -10.24 -7.91 0.43
CA ILE A 384 -9.45 -6.66 0.46
C ILE A 384 -10.09 -5.56 -0.40
N ALA A 385 -10.96 -5.90 -1.36
CA ALA A 385 -11.69 -4.94 -2.18
C ALA A 385 -12.82 -4.24 -1.40
N ALA A 386 -13.29 -3.10 -1.92
CA ALA A 386 -14.51 -2.47 -1.43
C ALA A 386 -15.78 -3.14 -1.99
N PRO A 387 -16.87 -3.21 -1.21
CA PRO A 387 -18.19 -3.54 -1.71
C PRO A 387 -18.77 -2.39 -2.54
N MET A 388 -19.73 -2.70 -3.41
CA MET A 388 -20.55 -1.71 -4.12
C MET A 388 -22.02 -2.12 -4.11
N THR A 389 -22.93 -1.18 -4.38
CA THR A 389 -24.37 -1.46 -4.44
C THR A 389 -25.02 -0.79 -5.65
N TYR A 390 -26.05 -1.42 -6.20
CA TYR A 390 -26.80 -0.96 -7.37
C TYR A 390 -28.23 -1.50 -7.32
N ALA A 391 -29.06 -1.08 -8.27
CA ALA A 391 -30.41 -1.62 -8.44
C ALA A 391 -30.66 -2.10 -9.86
N ILE A 392 -31.42 -3.19 -9.99
CA ILE A 392 -31.98 -3.68 -11.25
C ILE A 392 -33.47 -3.89 -11.01
N ASP A 393 -34.32 -3.28 -11.86
CA ASP A 393 -35.79 -3.38 -11.79
C ASP A 393 -36.35 -3.12 -10.37
N GLY A 394 -35.82 -2.08 -9.71
CA GLY A 394 -36.23 -1.68 -8.36
C GLY A 394 -35.70 -2.58 -7.22
N GLN A 395 -34.96 -3.64 -7.52
CA GLN A 395 -34.34 -4.50 -6.50
C GLN A 395 -32.90 -4.07 -6.25
N GLN A 396 -32.55 -3.81 -4.99
CA GLN A 396 -31.19 -3.49 -4.58
C GLN A 396 -30.32 -4.76 -4.49
N TYR A 397 -29.09 -4.64 -5.00
CA TYR A 397 -28.03 -5.64 -4.92
C TYR A 397 -26.81 -5.03 -4.22
N VAL A 398 -26.09 -5.84 -3.45
CA VAL A 398 -24.77 -5.50 -2.90
C VAL A 398 -23.78 -6.51 -3.47
N ALA A 399 -22.73 -6.04 -4.14
CA ALA A 399 -21.72 -6.89 -4.75
C ALA A 399 -20.35 -6.64 -4.14
N ILE A 400 -19.51 -7.68 -4.12
CA ILE A 400 -18.15 -7.59 -3.62
C ILE A 400 -17.24 -8.59 -4.35
N MET A 401 -16.04 -8.12 -4.69
CA MET A 401 -14.97 -8.95 -5.21
C MET A 401 -14.23 -9.61 -4.05
N VAL A 402 -14.40 -10.91 -3.91
CA VAL A 402 -13.72 -11.74 -2.92
C VAL A 402 -12.44 -12.27 -3.54
N GLY A 403 -11.33 -12.13 -2.83
CA GLY A 403 -10.01 -12.62 -3.25
C GLY A 403 -8.94 -12.10 -2.31
N TRP A 404 -8.30 -13.01 -1.57
CA TRP A 404 -7.20 -12.67 -0.66
C TRP A 404 -5.94 -12.36 -1.45
N GLY A 405 -5.16 -11.37 -0.98
CA GLY A 405 -3.88 -11.03 -1.58
C GLY A 405 -3.38 -9.62 -1.25
N GLY A 406 -2.64 -9.05 -2.18
CA GLY A 406 -1.92 -7.79 -1.98
C GLY A 406 -0.61 -7.98 -1.23
N VAL A 407 0.12 -6.87 -1.03
CA VAL A 407 1.49 -6.89 -0.48
C VAL A 407 1.57 -7.51 0.92
N TYR A 408 0.54 -7.37 1.77
CA TYR A 408 0.56 -7.97 3.11
C TYR A 408 0.74 -9.49 3.09
N ASP A 409 0.04 -10.20 2.20
CA ASP A 409 0.20 -11.65 2.08
C ASP A 409 1.58 -12.03 1.52
N LEU A 410 2.12 -11.21 0.62
CA LEU A 410 3.39 -11.49 -0.05
C LEU A 410 4.61 -11.21 0.83
N SER A 411 4.59 -10.16 1.67
CA SER A 411 5.80 -9.67 2.34
C SER A 411 5.78 -9.81 3.86
N ALA A 412 4.61 -9.88 4.52
CA ALA A 412 4.54 -9.80 5.99
C ALA A 412 5.02 -11.06 6.73
N GLY A 413 5.45 -12.09 6.00
CA GLY A 413 6.03 -13.28 6.59
C GLY A 413 5.00 -14.08 7.39
N THR A 414 5.41 -14.53 8.56
CA THR A 414 4.54 -15.22 9.53
C THR A 414 3.29 -14.42 9.93
N LEU A 415 3.28 -13.09 9.76
CA LEU A 415 2.13 -12.26 10.12
C LEU A 415 0.99 -12.39 9.09
N ALA A 416 1.27 -12.78 7.84
CA ALA A 416 0.24 -12.96 6.81
C ALA A 416 -0.89 -13.90 7.27
N GLY A 417 -0.55 -14.93 8.07
CA GLY A 417 -1.49 -15.89 8.64
C GLY A 417 -2.27 -15.40 9.88
N LYS A 418 -2.12 -14.14 10.31
CA LYS A 418 -2.74 -13.59 11.53
C LYS A 418 -4.27 -13.73 11.55
N SER A 419 -4.90 -13.57 10.40
CA SER A 419 -6.35 -13.72 10.21
C SER A 419 -6.78 -15.16 9.87
N GLY A 420 -5.87 -16.13 10.01
CA GLY A 420 -6.03 -17.52 9.59
C GLY A 420 -5.25 -17.82 8.30
N ALA A 421 -5.06 -19.10 7.98
CA ALA A 421 -4.54 -19.54 6.69
C ALA A 421 -5.61 -19.33 5.62
N VAL A 422 -5.62 -18.14 5.02
CA VAL A 422 -6.65 -17.73 4.07
C VAL A 422 -6.18 -18.01 2.66
N ARG A 423 -6.76 -19.04 2.04
CA ARG A 423 -6.56 -19.30 0.62
C ARG A 423 -7.23 -18.21 -0.22
N ASN A 424 -6.59 -17.78 -1.30
CA ASN A 424 -7.26 -16.99 -2.33
C ASN A 424 -8.26 -17.87 -3.11
N ILE A 425 -9.55 -17.55 -2.99
CA ILE A 425 -10.62 -18.15 -3.80
C ILE A 425 -11.39 -17.00 -4.44
N SER A 426 -10.97 -16.62 -5.65
CA SER A 426 -11.48 -15.44 -6.32
C SER A 426 -12.92 -15.61 -6.80
N ARG A 427 -13.82 -14.73 -6.36
CA ARG A 427 -15.26 -14.74 -6.73
C ARG A 427 -15.84 -13.33 -6.76
N LEU A 428 -16.77 -13.09 -7.68
CA LEU A 428 -17.77 -12.05 -7.51
C LEU A 428 -18.91 -12.62 -6.67
N MET A 429 -19.20 -12.01 -5.52
CA MET A 429 -20.38 -12.34 -4.71
C MET A 429 -21.40 -11.22 -4.81
N VAL A 430 -22.66 -11.58 -5.02
CA VAL A 430 -23.78 -10.62 -5.13
C VAL A 430 -24.90 -11.05 -4.19
N PHE A 431 -25.36 -10.12 -3.37
CA PHE A 431 -26.36 -10.30 -2.32
C PHE A 431 -27.60 -9.46 -2.63
N LYS A 432 -28.78 -10.00 -2.32
CA LYS A 432 -30.04 -9.25 -2.27
C LYS A 432 -30.94 -9.81 -1.17
N LEU A 433 -31.95 -9.05 -0.77
CA LEU A 433 -32.94 -9.54 0.19
C LEU A 433 -33.66 -10.79 -0.34
N GLY A 434 -33.81 -11.79 0.53
CA GLY A 434 -34.51 -13.05 0.22
C GLY A 434 -33.73 -14.05 -0.63
N SER A 435 -32.49 -13.76 -1.06
CA SER A 435 -31.68 -14.72 -1.83
C SER A 435 -31.27 -15.92 -0.96
N LYS A 436 -31.33 -17.13 -1.52
CA LYS A 436 -31.00 -18.41 -0.85
C LYS A 436 -29.80 -19.14 -1.48
N GLY A 437 -28.95 -18.42 -2.21
CA GLY A 437 -27.75 -18.99 -2.82
C GLY A 437 -26.79 -19.54 -1.77
N ALA A 438 -26.11 -20.63 -2.08
CA ALA A 438 -25.08 -21.23 -1.24
C ALA A 438 -23.75 -21.24 -1.99
N LEU A 439 -22.65 -21.09 -1.24
CA LEU A 439 -21.32 -21.26 -1.82
C LEU A 439 -21.01 -22.76 -2.01
N PRO A 440 -20.20 -23.11 -3.02
CA PRO A 440 -19.77 -24.49 -3.20
C PRO A 440 -18.79 -24.90 -2.10
N ALA A 441 -18.81 -26.19 -1.74
CA ALA A 441 -17.91 -26.76 -0.75
C ALA A 441 -16.44 -26.42 -1.02
N ILE A 442 -15.69 -26.12 0.04
CA ILE A 442 -14.25 -25.88 -0.04
C ILE A 442 -13.58 -27.22 -0.37
N LYS A 443 -12.76 -27.26 -1.42
CA LYS A 443 -11.88 -28.40 -1.67
C LYS A 443 -10.78 -28.44 -0.62
N SER A 444 -10.66 -29.57 0.08
CA SER A 444 -9.51 -29.83 0.96
C SER A 444 -8.22 -29.82 0.14
N LEU A 445 -7.15 -29.25 0.69
CA LEU A 445 -5.80 -29.34 0.14
C LEU A 445 -4.96 -30.22 1.06
N ALA A 446 -4.02 -30.96 0.46
CA ALA A 446 -3.00 -31.64 1.24
C ALA A 446 -2.20 -30.61 2.04
N ALA A 447 -2.01 -30.88 3.33
CA ALA A 447 -1.09 -30.08 4.14
C ALA A 447 0.32 -30.26 3.55
N LEU A 448 1.03 -29.16 3.32
CA LEU A 448 2.45 -29.23 3.03
C LEU A 448 3.15 -29.75 4.28
N VAL A 449 4.14 -30.62 4.08
CA VAL A 449 4.97 -31.14 5.17
C VAL A 449 6.24 -30.31 5.20
N LEU A 450 6.55 -29.70 6.34
CA LEU A 450 7.84 -29.05 6.56
C LEU A 450 8.92 -30.11 6.82
N ASP A 451 9.57 -30.57 5.76
CA ASP A 451 10.67 -31.54 5.82
C ASP A 451 11.92 -31.07 5.07
N PRO A 452 12.67 -30.09 5.62
CA PRO A 452 13.87 -29.58 4.99
C PRO A 452 15.06 -30.54 5.15
N PRO A 453 16.04 -30.49 4.24
CA PRO A 453 17.30 -31.19 4.42
C PRO A 453 18.04 -30.64 5.66
N ALA A 454 18.99 -31.40 6.19
CA ALA A 454 19.85 -30.91 7.26
C ALA A 454 20.67 -29.70 6.78
N PHE A 455 20.76 -28.65 7.61
CA PHE A 455 21.61 -27.50 7.33
C PHE A 455 23.09 -27.92 7.35
N LYS A 456 23.82 -27.59 6.27
CA LYS A 456 25.25 -27.92 6.09
C LYS A 456 26.12 -26.72 5.73
N GLY A 457 25.54 -25.53 5.55
CA GLY A 457 26.28 -24.30 5.27
C GLY A 457 26.97 -23.72 6.50
N THR A 458 27.75 -22.64 6.30
CA THR A 458 28.38 -21.90 7.40
C THR A 458 27.46 -20.79 7.94
N ALA A 459 27.84 -20.18 9.06
CA ALA A 459 27.11 -19.04 9.61
C ALA A 459 27.17 -17.82 8.67
N GLU A 460 28.30 -17.62 8.00
CA GLU A 460 28.54 -16.56 7.03
C GLU A 460 27.67 -16.74 5.80
N GLN A 461 27.59 -17.96 5.27
CA GLN A 461 26.69 -18.28 4.15
C GLN A 461 25.23 -18.02 4.50
N ALA A 462 24.80 -18.43 5.69
CA ALA A 462 23.43 -18.18 6.13
C ALA A 462 23.15 -16.68 6.35
N ALA A 463 24.11 -15.91 6.84
CA ALA A 463 23.98 -14.47 7.04
C ALA A 463 23.91 -13.74 5.69
N HIS A 464 24.82 -14.05 4.77
CA HIS A 464 24.82 -13.48 3.42
C HIS A 464 23.56 -13.87 2.65
N GLY A 465 23.18 -15.15 2.68
CA GLY A 465 21.95 -15.65 2.08
C GLY A 465 20.69 -14.98 2.65
N GLY A 466 20.68 -14.64 3.94
CA GLY A 466 19.60 -13.88 4.57
C GLY A 466 19.51 -12.44 4.05
N ALA A 467 20.65 -11.77 3.85
CA ALA A 467 20.70 -10.43 3.26
C ALA A 467 20.22 -10.43 1.80
N VAL A 468 20.69 -11.40 1.00
CA VAL A 468 20.26 -11.58 -0.40
C VAL A 468 18.77 -11.92 -0.47
N PHE A 469 18.29 -12.84 0.37
CA PHE A 469 16.87 -13.20 0.43
C PHE A 469 15.99 -12.01 0.81
N GLY A 470 16.37 -11.26 1.85
CA GLY A 470 15.66 -10.05 2.28
C GLY A 470 15.55 -9.02 1.16
N ARG A 471 16.61 -8.85 0.38
CA ARG A 471 16.68 -7.86 -0.71
C ARG A 471 15.89 -8.27 -1.96
N TYR A 472 15.94 -9.53 -2.37
CA TYR A 472 15.43 -9.96 -3.68
C TYR A 472 14.23 -10.88 -3.65
N CYS A 473 13.99 -11.57 -2.53
CA CYS A 473 13.02 -12.66 -2.46
C CYS A 473 11.86 -12.38 -1.50
N ALA A 474 12.11 -11.69 -0.39
CA ALA A 474 11.15 -11.50 0.70
C ALA A 474 9.87 -10.74 0.28
N VAL A 475 9.94 -9.89 -0.75
CA VAL A 475 8.78 -9.16 -1.28
C VAL A 475 7.71 -10.07 -1.87
N CYS A 476 8.08 -11.28 -2.31
CA CYS A 476 7.14 -12.28 -2.82
C CYS A 476 7.02 -13.46 -1.86
N HIS A 477 8.16 -14.02 -1.42
CA HIS A 477 8.20 -15.25 -0.63
C HIS A 477 8.15 -15.02 0.89
N GLY A 478 7.73 -13.83 1.30
CA GLY A 478 7.52 -13.43 2.68
C GLY A 478 8.79 -13.18 3.48
N ASP A 479 8.66 -12.32 4.49
CA ASP A 479 9.70 -12.07 5.46
C ASP A 479 10.23 -13.37 6.09
N ALA A 480 11.55 -13.41 6.25
CA ALA A 480 12.29 -14.52 6.82
C ALA A 480 12.00 -15.91 6.20
N ALA A 481 11.67 -15.93 4.90
CA ALA A 481 11.31 -17.09 4.09
C ALA A 481 10.00 -17.79 4.46
N VAL A 482 9.10 -17.10 5.16
CA VAL A 482 7.77 -17.60 5.50
C VAL A 482 6.75 -16.97 4.57
N ALA A 483 6.26 -17.69 3.56
CA ALA A 483 5.32 -17.09 2.61
C ALA A 483 3.88 -17.03 3.18
N GLY A 484 3.08 -16.12 2.62
CA GLY A 484 1.63 -16.16 2.79
C GLY A 484 0.96 -17.24 1.93
N GLY A 485 -0.28 -16.99 1.53
CA GLY A 485 -1.11 -17.94 0.77
C GLY A 485 -1.04 -17.81 -0.76
N LEU A 486 -0.42 -16.75 -1.30
CA LEU A 486 -0.43 -16.45 -2.73
C LEU A 486 0.66 -17.14 -3.55
N VAL A 487 1.87 -17.25 -3.01
CA VAL A 487 3.03 -17.83 -3.71
C VAL A 487 3.64 -18.97 -2.90
N PRO A 488 4.50 -19.83 -3.50
CA PRO A 488 5.10 -20.94 -2.79
C PRO A 488 5.93 -20.49 -1.58
N ASP A 489 5.73 -21.16 -0.46
CA ASP A 489 6.64 -21.09 0.68
C ASP A 489 7.89 -21.93 0.39
N LEU A 490 9.04 -21.25 0.25
CA LEU A 490 10.28 -21.88 -0.19
C LEU A 490 10.80 -22.92 0.82
N ARG A 491 10.40 -22.86 2.09
CA ARG A 491 10.80 -23.83 3.13
C ARG A 491 10.25 -25.24 2.84
N HIS A 492 9.18 -25.33 2.07
CA HIS A 492 8.55 -26.59 1.65
C HIS A 492 8.95 -27.01 0.23
N SER A 493 9.75 -26.20 -0.48
CA SER A 493 10.08 -26.45 -1.87
C SER A 493 11.06 -27.61 -2.00
N GLY A 494 10.78 -28.56 -2.91
CA GLY A 494 11.74 -29.61 -3.27
C GLY A 494 13.04 -29.06 -3.90
N THR A 495 13.03 -27.84 -4.42
CA THR A 495 14.22 -27.23 -5.06
C THR A 495 15.34 -26.93 -4.08
N ILE A 496 15.07 -26.77 -2.79
CA ILE A 496 16.13 -26.51 -1.79
C ILE A 496 16.98 -27.75 -1.51
N ASN A 497 16.57 -28.94 -1.99
CA ASN A 497 17.33 -30.18 -1.87
C ASN A 497 18.53 -30.28 -2.83
N SER A 498 18.59 -29.43 -3.87
CA SER A 498 19.70 -29.42 -4.84
C SER A 498 20.12 -28.00 -5.19
N ALA A 499 21.43 -27.75 -5.14
CA ALA A 499 22.02 -26.48 -5.59
C ALA A 499 21.72 -26.20 -7.08
N GLU A 500 21.73 -27.24 -7.91
CA GLU A 500 21.43 -27.11 -9.34
C GLU A 500 19.94 -26.80 -9.56
N ALA A 501 19.05 -27.43 -8.78
CA ALA A 501 17.62 -27.21 -8.89
C ALA A 501 17.25 -25.77 -8.55
N ILE A 502 17.72 -25.22 -7.42
CA ILE A 502 17.43 -23.83 -7.08
C ILE A 502 18.08 -22.85 -8.08
N ARG A 503 19.30 -23.12 -8.56
CA ARG A 503 19.98 -22.29 -9.57
C ARG A 503 19.17 -22.26 -10.86
N SER A 504 18.61 -23.39 -11.29
CA SER A 504 17.79 -23.46 -12.50
C SER A 504 16.57 -22.53 -12.45
N VAL A 505 16.00 -22.36 -11.26
CA VAL A 505 14.85 -21.46 -11.06
C VAL A 505 15.31 -20.01 -10.97
N VAL A 506 16.28 -19.71 -10.10
CA VAL A 506 16.64 -18.33 -9.73
C VAL A 506 17.55 -17.66 -10.77
N ILE A 507 18.46 -18.39 -11.39
CA ILE A 507 19.40 -17.86 -12.40
C ILE A 507 18.92 -18.21 -13.80
N ASP A 508 18.66 -19.49 -14.07
CA ASP A 508 18.39 -19.94 -15.44
C ASP A 508 16.94 -19.65 -15.90
N GLY A 509 16.06 -19.27 -14.96
CA GLY A 509 14.71 -18.79 -15.26
C GLY A 509 13.70 -19.88 -15.62
N ALA A 510 13.88 -21.10 -15.10
CA ALA A 510 13.02 -22.25 -15.42
C ALA A 510 11.51 -22.01 -15.16
N LEU A 511 11.17 -21.07 -14.28
CA LEU A 511 9.79 -20.72 -13.92
C LEU A 511 9.36 -19.30 -14.35
N GLN A 512 10.09 -18.66 -15.27
CA GLN A 512 9.76 -17.30 -15.74
C GLN A 512 8.36 -17.17 -16.33
N HIS A 513 7.89 -18.19 -17.05
CA HIS A 513 6.54 -18.23 -17.62
C HIS A 513 5.43 -18.20 -16.55
N ASN A 514 5.75 -18.52 -15.29
CA ASN A 514 4.84 -18.46 -14.14
C ASN A 514 5.04 -17.19 -13.30
N GLY A 515 5.83 -16.23 -13.75
CA GLY A 515 6.10 -14.98 -13.05
C GLY A 515 7.31 -15.00 -12.09
N MET A 516 8.05 -16.12 -11.98
CA MET A 516 9.30 -16.17 -11.22
C MET A 516 10.47 -15.67 -12.09
N VAL A 517 10.85 -14.42 -11.90
CA VAL A 517 11.89 -13.74 -12.71
C VAL A 517 13.28 -14.37 -12.51
N SER A 518 14.14 -14.23 -13.52
CA SER A 518 15.56 -14.57 -13.37
C SER A 518 16.31 -13.40 -12.73
N PHE A 519 17.17 -13.72 -11.78
CA PHE A 519 18.04 -12.79 -11.09
C PHE A 519 19.48 -12.80 -11.61
N LYS A 520 19.74 -13.41 -12.78
CA LYS A 520 21.10 -13.53 -13.36
C LYS A 520 21.85 -12.21 -13.55
N THR A 521 21.13 -11.10 -13.61
CA THR A 521 21.70 -9.75 -13.76
C THR A 521 22.14 -9.13 -12.44
N ALA A 522 21.65 -9.63 -11.30
CA ALA A 522 21.95 -9.12 -9.97
C ALA A 522 22.67 -10.14 -9.07
N LEU A 523 22.50 -11.44 -9.32
CA LEU A 523 22.99 -12.52 -8.47
C LEU A 523 23.90 -13.47 -9.25
N LYS A 524 24.92 -13.97 -8.56
CA LYS A 524 25.80 -15.05 -9.01
C LYS A 524 25.30 -16.40 -8.46
N PRO A 525 25.74 -17.53 -9.05
CA PRO A 525 25.38 -18.86 -8.54
C PRO A 525 25.70 -19.06 -7.05
N GLU A 526 26.78 -18.47 -6.55
CA GLU A 526 27.20 -18.57 -5.15
C GLU A 526 26.21 -17.86 -4.21
N ASP A 527 25.69 -16.69 -4.62
CA ASP A 527 24.68 -15.95 -3.85
C ASP A 527 23.39 -16.78 -3.71
N VAL A 528 23.03 -17.52 -4.76
CA VAL A 528 21.84 -18.40 -4.77
C VAL A 528 22.05 -19.63 -3.88
N GLU A 529 23.27 -20.17 -3.83
CA GLU A 529 23.60 -21.23 -2.89
C GLU A 529 23.49 -20.75 -1.44
N ASP A 530 23.96 -19.54 -1.14
CA ASP A 530 23.82 -18.95 0.19
C ASP A 530 22.34 -18.72 0.56
N VAL A 531 21.52 -18.24 -0.39
CA VAL A 531 20.05 -18.16 -0.21
C VAL A 531 19.46 -19.54 0.07
N ARG A 532 19.89 -20.59 -0.63
CA ARG A 532 19.45 -21.96 -0.37
C ARG A 532 19.78 -22.39 1.05
N GLN A 533 21.01 -22.15 1.51
CA GLN A 533 21.45 -22.47 2.87
C GLN A 533 20.65 -21.68 3.92
N TYR A 534 20.37 -20.41 3.66
CA TYR A 534 19.51 -19.59 4.50
C TYR A 534 18.09 -20.18 4.61
N VAL A 535 17.44 -20.51 3.49
CA VAL A 535 16.08 -21.10 3.51
C VAL A 535 16.07 -22.44 4.25
N ILE A 536 17.08 -23.29 4.06
CA ILE A 536 17.22 -24.56 4.80
C ILE A 536 17.36 -24.30 6.30
N LYS A 537 18.19 -23.32 6.70
CA LYS A 537 18.34 -22.94 8.11
C LYS A 537 17.00 -22.51 8.69
N ARG A 538 16.28 -21.60 8.03
CA ARG A 538 14.96 -21.11 8.44
C ARG A 538 13.94 -22.23 8.58
N ALA A 539 13.86 -23.11 7.59
CA ALA A 539 12.96 -24.26 7.62
C ALA A 539 13.25 -25.19 8.82
N ASN A 540 14.52 -25.45 9.13
CA ASN A 540 14.91 -26.26 10.28
C ASN A 540 14.61 -25.57 11.62
N GLU A 541 14.80 -24.25 11.71
CA GLU A 541 14.43 -23.46 12.89
C GLU A 541 12.92 -23.50 13.13
N ASP A 542 12.13 -23.29 12.08
CA ASP A 542 10.67 -23.30 12.16
C ASP A 542 10.11 -24.70 12.48
N LYS A 543 10.73 -25.76 11.95
CA LYS A 543 10.42 -27.15 12.32
C LYS A 543 10.64 -27.40 13.82
N LYS A 544 11.70 -26.85 14.41
CA LYS A 544 11.97 -26.95 15.87
C LYS A 544 10.94 -26.18 16.70
N LEU A 545 10.37 -25.11 16.16
CA LEU A 545 9.29 -24.35 16.79
C LEU A 545 7.90 -25.01 16.62
N GLY A 546 7.83 -26.16 15.95
CA GLY A 546 6.57 -26.89 15.73
C GLY A 546 5.68 -26.26 14.65
N MET A 547 6.23 -25.40 13.80
CA MET A 547 5.50 -24.90 12.63
C MET A 547 5.27 -26.03 11.63
N LYS A 548 4.15 -25.96 10.93
CA LYS A 548 3.72 -26.98 9.96
C LYS A 548 3.96 -26.54 8.54
#